data_AF-A0A9P6XSZ3-F1
#
_entry.id   AF-A0A9P6XSZ3-F1
#
_cell.length_a   1.000
_cell.length_b   1.000
_cell.length_c   1.000
_cell.angle_alpha   90.00
_cell.angle_beta   90.00
_cell.angle_gamma   90.00
#
_symmetry.space_group_name_H-M   'P 1'
#
loop_
_entity.id
_entity.type
_entity.pdbx_description
1 polymer ?
#
loop_
_entity_poly.entity_id
_entity_poly.type
_entity_poly.pdbx_seq_one_letter_code
_entity_poly.pdbx_strand_id
1 'polypeptide(L)'
;MLRAHANVVLQELLANPSRFAEVAREQSNCPSATVGGNLGQLGRGDTVPEFERAVFALPSGGLLPQLLQTRHGLHIVRVTRRIEGRLLPYEHVAQQIAMALTSMSRDTAWRQYTKLLVERADVQGIDLEAGGEPERVYGGSAA
;
A
#
# COMPACT_ATOMS: atom_id res chain seq x y z
N MET A 1 0.68 14.54 23.79
CA MET A 1 0.76 15.83 23.07
C MET A 1 0.40 15.69 21.59
N LEU A 2 1.14 14.92 20.79
CA LEU A 2 0.96 14.87 19.32
C LEU A 2 -0.45 14.48 18.85
N ARG A 3 -1.06 13.43 19.41
CA ARG A 3 -2.42 13.01 19.05
C ARG A 3 -3.48 14.08 19.38
N ALA A 4 -3.33 14.79 20.50
CA ALA A 4 -4.25 15.86 20.88
C ALA A 4 -4.17 17.03 19.89
N HIS A 5 -2.96 17.42 19.50
CA HIS A 5 -2.75 18.43 18.47
C HIS A 5 -3.33 18.02 17.11
N ALA A 6 -3.06 16.79 16.67
CA ALA A 6 -3.62 16.26 15.42
C ALA A 6 -5.16 16.23 15.43
N ASN A 7 -5.79 15.96 16.57
CA ASN A 7 -7.25 16.04 16.71
C ASN A 7 -7.78 17.47 16.56
N VAL A 8 -7.09 18.47 17.14
CA VAL A 8 -7.47 19.88 16.97
C VAL A 8 -7.42 20.26 15.49
N VAL A 9 -6.31 19.95 14.82
CA VAL A 9 -6.14 20.22 13.38
C VAL A 9 -7.21 19.50 12.54
N LEU A 10 -7.56 18.26 12.90
CA LEU A 10 -8.64 17.53 12.24
C LEU A 10 -9.99 18.24 12.40
N GLN A 11 -10.34 18.72 13.60
CA GLN A 11 -11.59 19.45 13.82
C GLN A 11 -11.65 20.76 13.03
N GLU A 12 -10.54 21.50 12.97
CA GLU A 12 -10.43 22.70 12.13
C GLU A 12 -10.65 22.38 10.65
N LEU A 13 -10.04 21.31 10.15
CA LEU A 13 -10.20 20.88 8.76
C LEU A 13 -11.58 20.29 8.47
N LEU A 14 -12.26 19.70 9.44
CA LEU A 14 -13.65 19.27 9.30
C LEU A 14 -14.59 20.48 9.17
N ALA A 15 -14.34 21.55 9.94
CA ALA A 15 -15.09 22.80 9.85
C ALA A 15 -14.77 23.59 8.57
N ASN A 16 -13.52 23.57 8.12
CA ASN A 16 -13.10 24.25 6.89
C ASN A 16 -12.13 23.39 6.04
N PRO A 17 -12.66 22.46 5.23
CA PRO A 17 -11.84 21.57 4.41
C PRO A 17 -11.01 22.28 3.34
N SER A 18 -11.32 23.53 2.98
CA SER A 18 -10.59 24.30 1.96
C SER A 18 -9.14 24.58 2.37
N ARG A 19 -8.88 24.69 3.69
CA ARG A 19 -7.55 24.96 4.26
C ARG A 19 -6.60 23.77 4.26
N PHE A 20 -7.05 22.60 3.79
CA PHE A 20 -6.24 21.37 3.82
C PHE A 20 -4.84 21.55 3.21
N ALA A 21 -4.75 22.22 2.05
CA ALA A 21 -3.48 22.41 1.37
C ALA A 21 -2.53 23.37 2.11
N GLU A 22 -3.06 24.33 2.86
CA GLU A 22 -2.28 25.25 3.70
C GLU A 22 -1.75 24.50 4.93
N VAL A 23 -2.66 23.84 5.67
CA VAL A 23 -2.32 23.05 6.85
C VAL A 23 -1.33 21.93 6.49
N ALA A 24 -1.48 21.30 5.32
CA ALA A 24 -0.54 20.29 4.85
C ALA A 24 0.87 20.87 4.60
N ARG A 25 1.00 22.11 4.12
CA ARG A 25 2.32 22.75 3.95
C ARG A 25 2.98 23.07 5.29
N GLU A 26 2.19 23.46 6.28
CA GLU A 26 2.69 23.90 7.59
C GLU A 26 3.01 22.74 8.54
N GLN A 27 2.19 21.68 8.52
CA GLN A 27 2.19 20.65 9.57
C GLN A 27 2.55 19.24 9.05
N SER A 28 2.57 19.00 7.74
CA SER A 28 2.83 17.65 7.21
C SER A 28 4.32 17.32 7.19
N ASN A 29 4.65 16.13 7.68
CA ASN A 29 6.01 15.59 7.65
C ASN A 29 6.31 14.77 6.38
N CYS A 30 5.38 14.74 5.41
CA CYS A 30 5.51 14.02 4.15
C CYS A 30 6.10 14.94 3.07
N PRO A 31 6.96 14.45 2.15
CA PRO A 31 7.47 15.26 1.03
C PRO A 31 6.38 15.96 0.20
N SER A 32 5.17 15.39 0.16
CA SER A 32 4.00 15.97 -0.49
C SER A 32 3.51 17.27 0.15
N ALA A 33 4.00 17.65 1.34
CA ALA A 33 3.68 18.91 2.01
C ALA A 33 3.86 20.11 1.05
N THR A 34 4.94 20.12 0.28
CA THR A 34 5.27 21.19 -0.70
C THR A 34 4.17 21.41 -1.74
N VAL A 35 3.48 20.34 -2.15
CA VAL A 35 2.36 20.35 -3.10
C VAL A 35 1.00 20.28 -2.39
N GLY A 36 0.93 20.72 -1.13
CA GLY A 36 -0.31 20.78 -0.37
C GLY A 36 -0.86 19.41 0.04
N GLY A 37 0.01 18.42 0.21
CA GLY A 37 -0.35 17.05 0.59
C GLY A 37 -0.93 16.20 -0.53
N ASN A 38 -0.76 16.62 -1.79
CA ASN A 38 -1.29 15.89 -2.94
C ASN A 38 -0.45 14.64 -3.25
N LEU A 39 -1.10 13.48 -3.30
CA LEU A 39 -0.49 12.18 -3.61
C LEU A 39 -0.77 11.71 -5.04
N GLY A 40 -1.50 12.48 -5.84
CA GLY A 40 -1.90 12.08 -7.19
C GLY A 40 -3.01 11.01 -7.20
N GLN A 41 -3.02 10.18 -8.24
CA GLN A 41 -3.95 9.06 -8.36
C GLN A 41 -3.35 7.83 -7.68
N LEU A 42 -4.06 7.31 -6.69
CA LEU A 42 -3.69 6.09 -5.97
C LEU A 42 -4.55 4.92 -6.44
N GLY A 43 -3.90 3.81 -6.79
CA GLY A 43 -4.48 2.51 -7.00
C GLY A 43 -4.36 1.62 -5.76
N ARG A 44 -4.94 0.41 -5.86
CA ARG A 44 -4.76 -0.62 -4.82
C ARG A 44 -3.33 -1.14 -4.84
N GLY A 45 -2.72 -1.24 -3.66
CA GLY A 45 -1.32 -1.65 -3.49
C GLY A 45 -0.29 -0.52 -3.50
N ASP A 46 -0.70 0.72 -3.79
CA ASP A 46 0.22 1.88 -3.80
C ASP A 46 0.52 2.41 -2.39
N THR A 47 -0.29 2.04 -1.40
CA THR A 47 -0.19 2.54 -0.02
C THR A 47 -0.17 1.41 1.00
N VAL A 48 0.12 1.76 2.26
CA VAL A 48 0.07 0.79 3.35
C VAL A 48 -1.38 0.30 3.59
N PRO A 49 -1.59 -0.99 3.93
CA PRO A 49 -2.94 -1.55 4.04
C PRO A 49 -3.88 -0.79 4.98
N GLU A 50 -3.37 -0.21 6.07
CA GLU A 50 -4.15 0.59 7.00
C GLU A 50 -4.71 1.85 6.34
N PHE A 51 -3.90 2.50 5.49
CA PHE A 51 -4.29 3.69 4.74
C PHE A 51 -5.26 3.34 3.63
N GLU A 52 -4.97 2.28 2.87
CA GLU A 52 -5.82 1.82 1.79
C GLU A 52 -7.24 1.55 2.30
N ARG A 53 -7.39 0.75 3.36
CA ARG A 53 -8.70 0.41 3.91
C ARG A 53 -9.51 1.65 4.29
N ALA A 54 -8.89 2.64 4.91
CA ALA A 54 -9.59 3.87 5.32
C ALA A 54 -10.03 4.73 4.14
N VAL A 55 -9.18 4.87 3.12
CA VAL A 55 -9.50 5.66 1.93
C VAL A 55 -10.56 4.99 1.06
N PHE A 56 -10.45 3.68 0.85
CA PHE A 56 -11.40 2.93 0.03
C PHE A 56 -12.74 2.66 0.74
N ALA A 57 -12.80 2.78 2.06
CA ALA A 57 -14.06 2.72 2.81
C ALA A 57 -14.92 3.99 2.67
N LEU A 58 -14.36 5.12 2.23
CA LEU A 58 -15.08 6.38 2.11
C LEU A 58 -15.84 6.44 0.75
N PRO A 59 -17.19 6.39 0.73
CA PRO A 59 -17.94 6.22 -0.52
C PRO A 59 -18.00 7.50 -1.37
N SER A 60 -18.15 8.65 -0.72
CA SER A 60 -18.40 9.94 -1.38
C SER A 60 -17.14 10.78 -1.61
N GLY A 61 -15.98 10.28 -1.23
CA GLY A 61 -14.81 11.12 -1.01
C GLY A 61 -15.01 12.09 0.17
N GLY A 62 -14.11 13.06 0.32
CA GLY A 62 -14.11 14.03 1.41
C GLY A 62 -12.99 13.81 2.43
N LEU A 63 -13.03 14.59 3.52
CA LEU A 63 -12.11 14.46 4.63
C LEU A 63 -12.54 13.28 5.52
N LEU A 64 -11.60 12.43 5.91
CA LEU A 64 -11.86 11.37 6.89
C LEU A 64 -12.20 12.00 8.26
N PRO A 65 -13.30 11.59 8.93
CA PRO A 65 -13.74 12.21 10.19
C PRO A 65 -12.91 11.79 11.40
N GLN A 66 -11.95 10.89 11.22
CA GLN A 66 -11.09 10.35 12.26
C GLN A 66 -9.63 10.34 11.81
N LEU A 67 -8.73 10.47 12.79
CA LEU A 67 -7.29 10.31 12.53
C LEU A 67 -6.99 8.88 12.09
N LEU A 68 -6.25 8.76 11.00
CA LEU A 68 -5.75 7.48 10.53
C LEU A 68 -4.39 7.22 11.17
N GLN A 69 -4.26 6.10 11.88
CA GLN A 69 -2.98 5.64 12.41
C GLN A 69 -2.40 4.57 11.50
N THR A 70 -1.15 4.76 11.07
CA THR A 70 -0.38 3.77 10.32
C THR A 70 0.98 3.54 11.00
N ARG A 71 1.76 2.60 10.48
CA ARG A 71 3.17 2.42 10.90
C ARG A 71 4.04 3.68 10.72
N HIS A 72 3.61 4.63 9.90
CA HIS A 72 4.30 5.89 9.64
C HIS A 72 3.83 7.05 10.55
N GLY A 73 2.82 6.83 11.40
CA GLY A 73 2.34 7.82 12.36
C GLY A 73 0.84 8.12 12.21
N LEU A 74 0.47 9.38 12.44
CA LEU A 74 -0.90 9.88 12.37
C LEU A 74 -1.11 10.67 11.08
N HIS A 75 -2.22 10.40 10.41
CA HIS A 75 -2.56 11.00 9.13
C HIS A 75 -3.96 11.60 9.16
N ILE A 76 -4.10 12.78 8.58
CA ILE A 76 -5.38 13.38 8.21
C ILE A 76 -5.47 13.28 6.69
N VAL A 77 -6.54 12.69 6.18
CA VAL A 77 -6.62 12.30 4.77
C VAL A 77 -7.89 12.85 4.15
N ARG A 78 -7.74 13.46 2.97
CA ARG A 78 -8.84 14.01 2.17
C ARG A 78 -8.84 13.36 0.80
N VAL A 79 -9.93 12.69 0.46
CA VAL A 79 -10.17 12.11 -0.86
C VAL A 79 -10.85 13.16 -1.73
N THR A 80 -10.13 13.67 -2.73
CA THR A 80 -10.65 14.72 -3.62
C THR A 80 -11.56 14.17 -4.71
N ARG A 81 -11.21 13.00 -5.26
CA ARG A 81 -11.96 12.33 -6.31
C ARG A 81 -11.79 10.83 -6.16
N ARG A 82 -12.89 10.10 -6.39
CA ARG A 82 -12.90 8.65 -6.52
C ARG A 82 -13.30 8.29 -7.94
N ILE A 83 -12.60 7.32 -8.52
CA ILE A 83 -12.90 6.76 -9.83
C ILE A 83 -13.10 5.26 -9.60
N GLU A 84 -14.31 4.77 -9.84
CA GLU A 84 -14.59 3.35 -9.69
C GLU A 84 -13.81 2.54 -10.73
N GLY A 85 -13.25 1.42 -10.27
CA GLY A 85 -12.65 0.44 -11.16
C GLY A 85 -13.73 -0.15 -12.07
N ARG A 86 -13.42 -0.28 -13.35
CA ARG A 86 -14.25 -1.04 -14.29
C ARG A 86 -13.60 -2.40 -14.55
N LEU A 87 -14.40 -3.46 -14.53
CA LEU A 87 -13.97 -4.74 -15.03
C LEU A 87 -13.71 -4.60 -16.54
N LEU A 88 -12.47 -4.85 -16.95
CA LEU A 88 -12.12 -4.90 -18.36
C LEU A 88 -12.59 -6.22 -18.95
N PRO A 89 -13.10 -6.24 -20.19
CA PRO A 89 -13.42 -7.49 -20.87
C PRO A 89 -12.20 -8.40 -20.95
N TYR A 90 -12.43 -9.71 -20.84
CA TYR A 90 -11.36 -10.71 -20.74
C TYR A 90 -10.36 -10.60 -21.88
N GLU A 91 -10.82 -10.35 -23.11
CA GLU A 91 -9.97 -10.23 -24.29
C GLU A 91 -8.91 -9.12 -24.18
N HIS A 92 -9.19 -8.05 -23.43
CA HIS A 92 -8.24 -6.94 -23.23
C HIS A 92 -7.16 -7.27 -22.19
N VAL A 93 -7.43 -8.23 -21.29
CA VAL A 93 -6.54 -8.57 -20.16
C VAL A 93 -6.00 -9.99 -20.22
N ALA A 94 -6.44 -10.81 -21.18
CA ALA A 94 -6.09 -12.22 -21.30
C ALA A 94 -4.57 -12.45 -21.35
N GLN A 95 -3.85 -11.63 -22.13
CA GLN A 95 -2.39 -11.73 -22.21
C GLN A 95 -1.73 -11.41 -20.87
N GLN A 96 -2.18 -10.35 -20.17
CA GLN A 96 -1.63 -9.97 -18.88
C GLN A 96 -1.89 -11.05 -17.82
N ILE A 97 -3.08 -11.63 -17.81
CA ILE A 97 -3.45 -12.75 -16.94
C ILE A 97 -2.57 -13.97 -17.24
N ALA A 98 -2.41 -14.34 -18.51
CA ALA A 98 -1.57 -15.47 -18.91
C ALA A 98 -0.10 -15.28 -18.50
N MET A 99 0.45 -14.08 -18.69
CA MET A 99 1.81 -13.75 -18.25
C MET A 99 1.96 -13.87 -16.74
N ALA A 100 1.02 -13.32 -15.96
CA ALA A 100 1.04 -13.40 -14.51
C ALA A 100 0.98 -14.86 -14.02
N LEU A 101 0.03 -15.65 -14.53
CA LEU A 101 -0.11 -17.06 -14.18
C LEU A 101 1.12 -17.88 -14.56
N THR A 102 1.71 -17.61 -15.73
CA THR A 102 2.94 -18.28 -16.18
C THR A 102 4.11 -17.96 -15.26
N SER A 103 4.26 -16.70 -14.83
CA SER A 103 5.29 -16.30 -13.87
C SER A 103 5.12 -17.03 -12.54
N MET A 104 3.90 -17.02 -11.99
CA MET A 104 3.60 -17.69 -10.71
C MET A 104 3.85 -19.20 -10.77
N SER A 105 3.45 -19.85 -11.88
CA SER A 105 3.72 -21.27 -12.11
C SER A 105 5.22 -21.54 -12.19
N ARG A 106 5.97 -20.68 -12.89
CA ARG A 106 7.42 -20.79 -13.02
C ARG A 106 8.14 -20.62 -11.69
N ASP A 107 7.75 -19.64 -10.89
CA ASP A 107 8.34 -19.40 -9.56
C ASP A 107 8.10 -20.58 -8.62
N THR A 108 6.92 -21.20 -8.70
CA THR A 108 6.60 -22.41 -7.95
C THR A 108 7.42 -23.60 -8.44
N ALA A 109 7.49 -23.82 -9.75
CA ALA A 109 8.28 -24.90 -10.34
C ALA A 109 9.78 -24.74 -10.02
N TRP A 110 10.31 -23.52 -10.05
CA TRP A 110 11.71 -23.26 -9.70
C TRP A 110 12.00 -23.58 -8.24
N ARG A 111 11.16 -23.13 -7.31
CA ARG A 111 11.35 -23.47 -5.88
C ARG A 111 11.34 -24.98 -5.65
N GLN A 112 10.42 -25.70 -6.28
CA GLN A 112 10.36 -27.15 -6.19
C GLN A 112 11.58 -27.82 -6.82
N TYR A 113 11.99 -27.37 -8.00
CA TYR A 113 13.14 -27.91 -8.70
C TYR A 113 14.44 -27.70 -7.92
N THR A 114 14.66 -26.50 -7.38
CA THR A 114 15.82 -26.20 -6.51
C THR A 114 15.82 -27.08 -5.28
N LYS A 115 14.66 -27.30 -4.63
CA LYS A 115 14.56 -28.21 -3.48
C LYS A 115 15.00 -29.62 -3.85
N LEU A 116 14.53 -30.15 -4.97
CA LEU A 116 14.92 -31.49 -5.46
C LEU A 116 16.41 -31.57 -5.82
N LEU A 117 17.00 -30.51 -6.35
CA LEU A 117 18.44 -30.47 -6.63
C LEU A 117 19.26 -30.50 -5.34
N VAL A 118 18.86 -29.72 -4.33
CA VAL A 118 19.52 -29.70 -3.01
C VAL A 118 19.43 -31.08 -2.36
N GLU A 119 18.26 -31.71 -2.35
CA GLU A 119 18.07 -33.06 -1.79
C GLU A 119 18.96 -34.12 -2.45
N ARG A 120 19.31 -33.95 -3.73
CA ARG A 120 20.13 -34.90 -4.50
C ARG A 120 21.61 -34.59 -4.49
N ALA A 121 22.00 -33.38 -4.09
CA ALA A 121 23.38 -32.95 -4.07
C ALA A 121 24.02 -33.27 -2.71
N ASP A 122 25.27 -33.74 -2.72
CA ASP A 122 26.09 -33.78 -1.50
C ASP A 122 26.67 -32.38 -1.25
N VAL A 123 25.94 -31.56 -0.49
CA VAL A 123 26.36 -30.20 -0.14
C VAL A 123 27.04 -30.23 1.23
N GLN A 124 28.31 -29.85 1.27
CA GLN A 124 29.11 -29.78 2.49
C GLN A 124 29.45 -28.33 2.87
N GLY A 125 29.53 -28.05 4.17
CA GLY A 125 30.00 -26.75 4.69
C GLY A 125 28.96 -25.63 4.76
N ILE A 126 27.70 -25.89 4.37
CA ILE A 126 26.58 -24.94 4.45
C ILE A 126 25.33 -25.70 4.93
N ASP A 127 24.62 -25.17 5.92
CA ASP A 127 23.32 -25.69 6.35
C ASP A 127 22.21 -25.04 5.50
N LEU A 128 21.57 -25.84 4.66
CA LEU A 128 20.46 -25.42 3.80
C LEU A 128 19.08 -25.70 4.43
N GLU A 129 19.03 -26.42 5.56
CA GLU A 129 17.82 -26.82 6.28
C GLU A 129 17.49 -25.88 7.45
N ALA A 130 18.45 -25.07 7.91
CA ALA A 130 18.21 -24.01 8.88
C ALA A 130 17.35 -22.89 8.28
N GLY A 131 16.03 -22.99 8.52
CA GLY A 131 15.03 -21.99 8.18
C GLY A 131 15.29 -20.62 8.79
N GLY A 132 16.20 -19.85 8.17
CA GLY A 132 16.09 -18.39 8.20
C GLY A 132 14.77 -18.04 7.55
N GLU A 133 13.91 -17.33 8.29
CA GLU A 133 12.64 -16.81 7.75
C GLU A 133 12.84 -16.29 6.33
N PRO A 134 11.90 -16.52 5.41
CA PRO A 134 11.99 -15.89 4.10
C PRO A 134 12.20 -14.40 4.37
N GLU A 135 13.35 -13.86 3.95
CA GLU A 135 13.55 -12.42 3.90
C GLU A 135 12.29 -11.90 3.21
N ARG A 136 11.51 -11.09 3.93
CA ARG A 136 10.23 -10.59 3.44
C ARG A 136 10.50 -9.67 2.26
N VAL A 137 10.72 -10.25 1.08
CA VAL A 137 10.73 -9.56 -0.19
C VAL A 137 9.28 -9.45 -0.64
N TYR A 138 8.45 -8.80 0.18
CA TYR A 138 7.17 -8.26 -0.24
C TYR A 138 7.10 -6.80 0.22
N GLY A 139 7.64 -5.92 -0.62
CA GLY A 139 6.93 -4.69 -0.93
C GLY A 139 5.99 -4.97 -2.11
N GLY A 140 4.81 -5.53 -1.84
CA GLY A 140 3.87 -5.90 -2.91
C GLY A 140 2.59 -6.57 -2.43
N SER A 141 1.67 -5.74 -1.93
CA SER A 141 0.21 -5.87 -1.88
C SER A 141 -0.45 -7.26 -1.88
N ALA A 142 -1.07 -7.60 -0.75
CA ALA A 142 -2.37 -8.27 -0.70
C ALA A 142 -3.06 -7.97 0.65
N ALA A 143 -3.98 -7.00 0.64
CA ALA A 143 -5.17 -6.92 1.52
C ALA A 143 -6.05 -5.73 1.10
#